data_AF-A0A5M3XSB0-F1
#
_entry.id   AF-A0A5M3XSB0-F1
#
_cell.length_a   1.000
_cell.length_b   1.000
_cell.length_c   1.000
_cell.angle_alpha   90.00
_cell.angle_beta   90.00
_cell.angle_gamma   90.00
#
_symmetry.space_group_name_H-M   'P 1'
#
loop_
_entity.id
_entity.type
_entity.pdbx_description
1 polymer ?
#
loop_
_entity_poly.entity_id
_entity_poly.type
_entity_poly.pdbx_seq_one_letter_code
_entity_poly.pdbx_strand_id
1 'polypeptide(L)'
;MTMVGGGAATGTATNARNALRLACLTEITTSYGGDQVDYDLFISHASEDKKEFVRPLADTFSMLGVDVWYDEFSLVVGDSLSSSIDKGLNDSTYGLVVISPSFIRKPWPEYEFRSLVALEVGNGKRMIPIWYNVSHEDVLRYSPRLADKFALSATDRSFMHVAVEVMRVAVPEKYTQLSRRLALIRSIQGKVEKRQIAKLAKWPVLREPLKQSQLQRIRLIRNVLAEVFPGSWESAVADFQRDHPDFREREIRIWERISGAYLSTCNKFSLTPEEKKEVFKQLLGASFGEVDASFVAKAPEWLVSALVDFDKLLLNASEVAEDS
;
A
#
# COMPACT_ATOMS: atom_id res chain seq x y z
N MET A 1 36.22 -50.00 7.89
CA MET A 1 35.11 -50.88 8.27
C MET A 1 33.90 -49.96 8.52
N THR A 2 33.16 -49.60 7.46
CA THR A 2 31.75 -50.04 7.17
C THR A 2 30.76 -49.68 8.30
N MET A 3 29.58 -49.07 8.15
CA MET A 3 28.70 -48.55 7.07
C MET A 3 27.50 -47.83 7.75
N VAL A 4 26.92 -46.80 7.08
CA VAL A 4 25.48 -46.46 6.82
C VAL A 4 24.41 -46.62 7.93
N GLY A 5 23.38 -45.79 8.15
CA GLY A 5 22.65 -44.72 7.43
C GLY A 5 21.63 -44.08 8.42
N GLY A 6 20.97 -42.94 8.21
CA GLY A 6 20.11 -42.57 7.08
C GLY A 6 18.63 -42.58 7.53
N GLY A 7 18.01 -41.42 7.76
CA GLY A 7 16.59 -41.29 8.12
C GLY A 7 16.11 -39.84 8.16
N ALA A 8 15.52 -39.38 7.05
CA ALA A 8 15.02 -38.03 6.84
C ALA A 8 13.71 -37.76 7.60
N ALA A 9 13.64 -36.63 8.32
CA ALA A 9 12.40 -36.07 8.86
C ALA A 9 11.99 -34.82 8.06
N THR A 10 11.69 -35.01 6.78
CA THR A 10 11.04 -34.02 5.92
C THR A 10 9.53 -34.08 6.16
N GLY A 11 9.02 -33.38 7.18
CA GLY A 11 7.58 -33.45 7.47
C GLY A 11 6.96 -32.30 8.29
N THR A 12 7.73 -31.47 8.97
CA THR A 12 7.17 -30.50 9.94
C THR A 12 7.12 -29.05 9.44
N ALA A 13 8.04 -28.64 8.55
CA ALA A 13 8.12 -27.26 8.05
C ALA A 13 7.02 -26.87 7.04
N THR A 14 6.45 -27.85 6.34
CA THR A 14 5.38 -27.61 5.34
C THR A 14 4.03 -27.34 6.01
N ASN A 15 3.76 -27.97 7.17
CA ASN A 15 2.53 -27.75 7.92
C ASN A 15 2.51 -26.40 8.66
N ALA A 16 3.66 -25.93 9.18
CA ALA A 16 3.74 -24.62 9.83
C ALA A 16 3.62 -23.45 8.82
N ARG A 17 4.20 -23.60 7.62
CA ARG A 17 4.06 -22.61 6.53
C ARG A 17 2.62 -22.50 6.02
N ASN A 18 1.89 -23.60 5.96
CA ASN A 18 0.48 -23.59 5.58
C ASN A 18 -0.44 -23.09 6.71
N ALA A 19 -0.11 -23.37 7.97
CA ALA A 19 -0.83 -22.85 9.14
C ALA A 19 -0.69 -21.32 9.28
N LEU A 20 0.51 -20.76 9.06
CA LEU A 20 0.75 -19.30 9.01
C LEU A 20 0.03 -18.63 7.84
N ARG A 21 -0.09 -19.33 6.70
CA ARG A 21 -0.81 -18.84 5.52
C ARG A 21 -2.32 -18.77 5.78
N LEU A 22 -2.88 -19.71 6.55
CA LEU A 22 -4.30 -19.71 6.93
C LEU A 22 -4.61 -18.72 8.06
N ALA A 23 -3.77 -18.67 9.11
CA ALA A 23 -3.99 -17.78 10.26
C ALA A 23 -3.91 -16.29 9.88
N CYS A 24 -2.99 -15.94 8.98
CA CYS A 24 -2.85 -14.58 8.43
C CYS A 24 -4.02 -14.18 7.50
N LEU A 25 -4.73 -15.16 6.92
CA LEU A 25 -5.92 -14.90 6.10
C LEU A 25 -7.20 -14.77 6.93
N THR A 26 -7.26 -15.36 8.13
CA THR A 26 -8.49 -15.38 8.95
C THR A 26 -8.67 -14.19 9.89
N GLU A 27 -7.61 -13.47 10.29
CA GLU A 27 -7.72 -12.38 11.28
C GLU A 27 -7.95 -10.99 10.67
N ILE A 28 -7.94 -10.85 9.34
CA ILE A 28 -8.12 -9.55 8.65
C ILE A 28 -9.61 -9.26 8.34
N THR A 29 -10.51 -10.23 8.45
CA THR A 29 -11.92 -10.07 8.03
C THR A 29 -12.88 -9.53 9.09
N THR A 30 -12.42 -9.05 10.25
CA THR A 30 -13.37 -8.54 11.26
C THR A 30 -12.90 -7.26 11.93
N SER A 31 -13.22 -6.13 11.30
CA SER A 31 -13.97 -5.01 11.89
C SER A 31 -13.58 -3.69 11.23
N TYR A 32 -14.44 -3.11 10.39
CA TYR A 32 -14.48 -1.67 10.17
C TYR A 32 -15.91 -1.24 9.88
N GLY A 33 -16.52 -0.58 10.86
CA GLY A 33 -17.77 0.14 10.73
C GLY A 33 -17.48 1.63 10.53
N GLY A 34 -17.60 2.07 9.29
CA GLY A 34 -17.65 3.44 8.82
C GLY A 34 -18.28 3.36 7.43
N ASP A 35 -19.29 4.19 7.14
CA ASP A 35 -20.22 4.12 5.99
C ASP A 35 -19.79 3.11 4.93
N GLN A 36 -20.30 1.88 5.06
CA GLN A 36 -19.73 0.72 4.40
C GLN A 36 -19.91 0.81 2.90
N VAL A 37 -18.82 1.16 2.23
CA VAL A 37 -18.67 0.94 0.81
C VAL A 37 -18.19 -0.51 0.65
N ASP A 38 -18.99 -1.35 0.01
CA ASP A 38 -18.78 -2.81 -0.01
C ASP A 38 -17.51 -3.23 -0.77
N TYR A 39 -16.99 -2.35 -1.65
CA TYR A 39 -15.85 -2.65 -2.53
C TYR A 39 -14.84 -1.49 -2.63
N ASP A 40 -13.58 -1.83 -2.90
CA ASP A 40 -12.56 -0.80 -3.19
C ASP A 40 -12.78 -0.20 -4.59
N LEU A 41 -13.11 -1.06 -5.56
CA LEU A 41 -13.12 -0.73 -6.97
C LEU A 41 -14.31 -1.41 -7.68
N PHE A 42 -15.01 -0.67 -8.54
CA PHE A 42 -15.85 -1.30 -9.57
C PHE A 42 -15.24 -1.18 -10.97
N ILE A 43 -15.56 -2.11 -11.87
CA ILE A 43 -15.08 -2.06 -13.27
C ILE A 43 -16.25 -1.98 -14.25
N SER A 44 -16.48 -0.78 -14.78
CA SER A 44 -17.39 -0.53 -15.90
C SER A 44 -16.73 -0.89 -17.22
N HIS A 45 -17.40 -1.73 -18.01
CA HIS A 45 -16.83 -2.28 -19.24
C HIS A 45 -17.91 -2.68 -20.25
N ALA A 46 -17.53 -2.74 -21.53
CA ALA A 46 -18.37 -3.37 -22.54
C ALA A 46 -18.43 -4.89 -22.29
N SER A 47 -19.63 -5.48 -22.38
CA SER A 47 -19.85 -6.90 -22.08
C SER A 47 -18.94 -7.86 -22.87
N GLU A 48 -18.53 -7.44 -24.07
CA GLU A 48 -17.62 -8.16 -24.96
C GLU A 48 -16.21 -8.32 -24.36
N ASP A 49 -15.75 -7.37 -23.54
CA ASP A 49 -14.39 -7.38 -22.97
C ASP A 49 -14.30 -8.19 -21.67
N LYS A 50 -15.44 -8.66 -21.16
CA LYS A 50 -15.57 -9.28 -19.84
C LYS A 50 -14.64 -10.49 -19.67
N LYS A 51 -14.64 -11.37 -20.66
CA LYS A 51 -13.93 -12.66 -20.59
C LYS A 51 -12.43 -12.52 -20.80
N GLU A 52 -12.02 -11.70 -21.76
CA GLU A 52 -10.62 -11.63 -22.21
C GLU A 52 -9.79 -10.63 -21.41
N PHE A 53 -10.42 -9.57 -20.87
CA PHE A 53 -9.70 -8.50 -20.19
C PHE A 53 -10.14 -8.30 -18.75
N VAL A 54 -11.45 -8.10 -18.52
CA VAL A 54 -11.95 -7.63 -17.22
C VAL A 54 -11.84 -8.69 -16.14
N ARG A 55 -12.25 -9.93 -16.42
CA ARG A 55 -12.13 -11.03 -15.45
C ARG A 55 -10.67 -11.30 -15.07
N PRO A 56 -9.71 -11.48 -16.00
CA PRO A 56 -8.30 -11.62 -15.64
C PRO A 56 -7.73 -10.45 -14.84
N LEU A 57 -8.15 -9.22 -15.15
CA LEU A 57 -7.73 -8.03 -14.41
C LEU A 57 -8.32 -8.01 -13.00
N ALA A 58 -9.61 -8.31 -12.85
CA ALA A 58 -10.28 -8.42 -11.56
C ALA A 58 -9.67 -9.52 -10.69
N ASP A 59 -9.39 -10.70 -11.25
CA ASP A 59 -8.71 -11.79 -10.56
C ASP A 59 -7.31 -11.36 -10.07
N THR A 60 -6.61 -10.54 -10.85
CA THR A 60 -5.32 -9.96 -10.47
C THR A 60 -5.45 -8.97 -9.31
N PHE A 61 -6.47 -8.12 -9.31
CA PHE A 61 -6.76 -7.22 -8.19
C PHE A 61 -7.10 -8.00 -6.91
N SER A 62 -7.96 -9.02 -7.00
CA SER A 62 -8.31 -9.87 -5.85
C SER A 62 -7.09 -10.60 -5.30
N MET A 63 -6.18 -11.09 -6.17
CA MET A 63 -4.91 -11.67 -5.76
C MET A 63 -4.02 -10.67 -4.97
N LEU A 64 -4.16 -9.37 -5.24
CA LEU A 64 -3.45 -8.28 -4.57
C LEU A 64 -4.20 -7.75 -3.34
N GLY A 65 -5.32 -8.35 -2.96
CA GLY A 65 -6.13 -7.97 -1.80
C GLY A 65 -7.02 -6.75 -2.03
N VAL A 66 -7.37 -6.47 -3.29
CA VAL A 66 -8.32 -5.42 -3.67
C VAL A 66 -9.67 -6.06 -3.96
N ASP A 67 -10.71 -5.58 -3.28
CA ASP A 67 -12.08 -6.05 -3.41
C ASP A 67 -12.73 -5.36 -4.61
N VAL A 68 -13.07 -6.16 -5.63
CA VAL A 68 -13.51 -5.67 -6.94
C VAL A 68 -14.87 -6.21 -7.32
N TRP A 69 -15.74 -5.32 -7.81
CA TRP A 69 -17.03 -5.68 -8.36
C TRP A 69 -17.14 -5.30 -9.85
N TYR A 70 -17.50 -6.25 -10.71
CA TYR A 70 -17.53 -6.00 -12.16
C TYR A 70 -18.74 -6.63 -12.88
N ASP A 71 -19.29 -7.73 -12.36
CA ASP A 71 -20.31 -8.50 -13.09
C ASP A 71 -21.57 -7.68 -13.45
N GLU A 72 -22.02 -6.80 -12.54
CA GLU A 72 -23.20 -5.94 -12.74
C GLU A 72 -22.94 -4.66 -13.53
N PHE A 73 -21.67 -4.37 -13.85
CA PHE A 73 -21.26 -3.18 -14.62
C PHE A 73 -20.86 -3.51 -16.05
N SER A 74 -21.35 -4.65 -16.54
CA SER A 74 -21.21 -5.10 -17.92
C SER A 74 -22.25 -4.41 -18.81
N LEU A 75 -21.78 -3.49 -19.67
CA LEU A 75 -22.61 -2.61 -20.48
C LEU A 75 -23.01 -3.23 -21.83
N VAL A 76 -24.30 -3.23 -22.13
CA VAL A 76 -24.90 -3.59 -23.44
C VAL A 76 -25.49 -2.37 -24.14
N VAL A 77 -25.90 -2.54 -25.40
CA VAL A 77 -26.52 -1.46 -26.18
C VAL A 77 -27.87 -1.10 -25.56
N GLY A 78 -28.05 0.18 -25.23
CA GLY A 78 -29.26 0.71 -24.60
C GLY A 78 -29.13 0.95 -23.09
N ASP A 79 -28.05 0.50 -22.46
CA ASP A 79 -27.74 0.85 -21.07
C ASP A 79 -27.35 2.32 -20.94
N SER A 80 -27.49 2.86 -19.72
CA SER A 80 -27.01 4.20 -19.34
C SER A 80 -25.64 4.07 -18.65
N LEU A 81 -24.61 4.66 -19.24
CA LEU A 81 -23.27 4.70 -18.66
C LEU A 81 -23.26 5.50 -17.35
N SER A 82 -23.98 6.63 -17.31
CA SER A 82 -24.03 7.48 -16.11
C SER A 82 -24.66 6.73 -14.94
N SER A 83 -25.76 6.01 -15.17
CA SER A 83 -26.44 5.25 -14.11
C SER A 83 -25.58 4.08 -13.60
N SER A 84 -24.81 3.44 -14.49
CA SER A 84 -23.84 2.42 -14.12
C SER A 84 -22.74 2.99 -13.21
N ILE A 85 -22.22 4.18 -13.54
CA ILE A 85 -21.21 4.88 -12.74
C ILE A 85 -21.77 5.30 -11.39
N ASP A 86 -22.97 5.90 -11.36
CA ASP A 86 -23.59 6.36 -10.11
C ASP A 86 -23.81 5.19 -9.14
N LYS A 87 -24.28 4.05 -9.66
CA LYS A 87 -24.41 2.82 -8.87
C LYS A 87 -23.05 2.36 -8.35
N GLY A 88 -22.04 2.27 -9.22
CA GLY A 88 -20.71 1.84 -8.84
C GLY A 88 -20.06 2.73 -7.79
N LEU A 89 -20.29 4.04 -7.85
CA LEU A 89 -19.75 5.01 -6.88
C LEU A 89 -20.50 5.07 -5.54
N ASN A 90 -21.68 4.46 -5.44
CA ASN A 90 -22.37 4.25 -4.16
C ASN A 90 -21.78 3.05 -3.42
N ASP A 91 -21.46 1.98 -4.15
CA ASP A 91 -21.02 0.71 -3.57
C ASP A 91 -19.51 0.52 -3.65
N SER A 92 -18.76 1.45 -4.25
CA SER A 92 -17.31 1.40 -4.39
C SER A 92 -16.62 2.76 -4.21
N THR A 93 -15.39 2.72 -3.70
CA THR A 93 -14.60 3.93 -3.44
C THR A 93 -14.09 4.56 -4.74
N TYR A 94 -13.68 3.72 -5.70
CA TYR A 94 -13.22 4.14 -7.02
C TYR A 94 -13.89 3.34 -8.13
N GLY A 95 -13.93 3.92 -9.33
CA GLY A 95 -14.41 3.25 -10.53
C GLY A 95 -13.34 3.18 -11.61
N LEU A 96 -13.25 2.04 -12.26
CA LEU A 96 -12.45 1.81 -13.45
C LEU A 96 -13.38 1.79 -14.66
N VAL A 97 -13.04 2.52 -15.72
CA VAL A 97 -13.76 2.44 -17.00
C VAL A 97 -12.84 1.88 -18.08
N VAL A 98 -13.26 0.79 -18.73
CA VAL A 98 -12.50 0.16 -19.81
C VAL A 98 -12.93 0.75 -21.14
N ILE A 99 -12.05 1.56 -21.73
CA ILE A 99 -12.20 2.13 -23.08
C ILE A 99 -11.53 1.19 -24.06
N SER A 100 -12.35 0.39 -24.74
CA SER A 100 -11.96 -0.58 -25.76
C SER A 100 -12.61 -0.27 -27.11
N PRO A 101 -12.27 -0.99 -28.19
CA PRO A 101 -13.02 -0.91 -29.43
C PRO A 101 -14.50 -1.25 -29.25
N SER A 102 -14.83 -2.17 -28.34
CA SER A 102 -16.22 -2.56 -28.02
C SER A 102 -16.97 -1.45 -27.30
N PHE A 103 -16.28 -0.73 -26.39
CA PHE A 103 -16.84 0.43 -25.70
C PHE A 103 -17.11 1.59 -26.66
N ILE A 104 -16.15 1.93 -27.53
CA ILE A 104 -16.22 3.04 -28.49
C ILE A 104 -17.32 2.84 -29.54
N ARG A 105 -17.59 1.59 -29.96
CA ARG A 105 -18.64 1.28 -30.93
C ARG A 105 -20.06 1.44 -30.39
N LYS A 106 -20.25 1.44 -29.07
CA LYS A 106 -21.58 1.60 -28.48
C LYS A 106 -22.03 3.06 -28.60
N PRO A 107 -23.30 3.33 -28.93
CA PRO A 107 -23.79 4.67 -29.23
C PRO A 107 -24.10 5.45 -27.93
N TRP A 108 -23.07 5.74 -27.14
CA TRP A 108 -23.22 6.51 -25.91
C TRP A 108 -23.70 7.93 -26.20
N PRO A 109 -24.76 8.41 -25.54
CA PRO A 109 -25.15 9.81 -25.65
C PRO A 109 -24.03 10.75 -25.17
N GLU A 110 -23.80 11.85 -25.88
CA GLU A 110 -22.74 12.83 -25.59
C GLU A 110 -22.78 13.32 -24.13
N TYR A 111 -23.97 13.48 -23.56
CA TYR A 111 -24.12 13.92 -22.17
C TYR A 111 -23.63 12.88 -21.15
N GLU A 112 -23.81 11.57 -21.41
CA GLU A 112 -23.34 10.51 -20.51
C GLU A 112 -21.81 10.43 -20.53
N PHE A 113 -21.24 10.57 -21.72
CA PHE A 113 -19.80 10.59 -21.87
C PHE A 113 -19.16 11.81 -21.19
N ARG A 114 -19.82 12.99 -21.26
CA ARG A 114 -19.36 14.18 -20.54
C ARG A 114 -19.37 13.99 -19.03
N SER A 115 -20.31 13.22 -18.47
CA SER A 115 -20.34 12.87 -17.05
C SER A 115 -19.11 12.05 -16.66
N LEU A 116 -18.72 11.06 -17.47
CA LEU A 116 -17.50 10.29 -17.22
C LEU A 116 -16.25 11.19 -17.18
N VAL A 117 -16.08 12.08 -18.18
CA VAL A 117 -14.96 13.02 -18.25
C VAL A 117 -14.93 13.99 -17.07
N ALA A 118 -16.09 14.34 -16.51
CA ALA A 118 -16.18 15.19 -15.32
C ALA A 118 -15.66 14.49 -14.06
N LEU A 119 -15.88 13.17 -13.94
CA LEU A 119 -15.56 12.34 -12.77
C LEU A 119 -14.13 11.76 -12.75
N GLU A 120 -13.32 12.06 -13.76
CA GLU A 120 -11.97 11.53 -13.99
C GLU A 120 -10.83 12.33 -13.30
N VAL A 121 -9.91 11.62 -12.61
CA VAL A 121 -9.01 12.02 -11.50
C VAL A 121 -8.35 13.43 -11.51
N GLY A 122 -8.42 14.04 -10.30
CA GLY A 122 -7.87 15.31 -9.77
C GLY A 122 -8.80 15.86 -8.65
N ASN A 123 -8.29 16.36 -7.50
CA ASN A 123 -9.02 16.94 -6.34
C ASN A 123 -10.49 16.46 -6.15
N GLY A 124 -10.70 15.22 -5.69
CA GLY A 124 -12.03 14.69 -5.32
C GLY A 124 -12.76 13.84 -6.37
N LYS A 125 -12.05 13.34 -7.37
CA LYS A 125 -12.61 12.57 -8.50
C LYS A 125 -12.25 11.08 -8.43
N ARG A 126 -13.25 10.22 -8.68
CA ARG A 126 -13.24 8.77 -8.36
C ARG A 126 -13.13 7.82 -9.56
N MET A 127 -13.07 8.31 -10.81
CA MET A 127 -13.03 7.45 -12.02
C MET A 127 -11.64 7.41 -12.69
N ILE A 128 -11.19 6.20 -13.06
CA ILE A 128 -9.91 5.94 -13.75
C ILE A 128 -10.17 5.28 -15.12
N PRO A 129 -9.78 5.91 -16.23
CA PRO A 129 -9.88 5.31 -17.55
C PRO A 129 -8.69 4.41 -17.86
N ILE A 130 -9.00 3.23 -18.40
CA ILE A 130 -8.04 2.30 -18.99
C ILE A 130 -8.30 2.19 -20.49
N TRP A 131 -7.25 2.33 -21.28
CA TRP A 131 -7.27 2.05 -22.71
C TRP A 131 -6.88 0.61 -22.96
N TYR A 132 -7.78 -0.15 -23.56
CA TYR A 132 -7.56 -1.56 -23.91
C TYR A 132 -7.73 -1.76 -25.42
N ASN A 133 -6.63 -2.07 -26.12
CA ASN A 133 -6.59 -2.28 -27.57
C ASN A 133 -7.18 -1.12 -28.39
N VAL A 134 -6.95 0.12 -27.92
CA VAL A 134 -7.30 1.36 -28.64
C VAL A 134 -6.05 2.21 -28.80
N SER A 135 -5.91 2.84 -29.97
CA SER A 135 -4.89 3.85 -30.19
C SER A 135 -5.34 5.22 -29.68
N HIS A 136 -4.39 6.12 -29.48
CA HIS A 136 -4.70 7.52 -29.20
C HIS A 136 -5.60 8.13 -30.29
N GLU A 137 -5.40 7.75 -31.55
CA GLU A 137 -6.21 8.26 -32.66
C GLU A 137 -7.67 7.78 -32.59
N ASP A 138 -7.90 6.52 -32.18
CA ASP A 138 -9.25 5.98 -31.98
C ASP A 138 -9.99 6.76 -30.88
N VAL A 139 -9.30 7.01 -29.76
CA VAL A 139 -9.86 7.76 -28.64
C VAL A 139 -10.06 9.22 -29.01
N LEU A 140 -9.14 9.85 -29.76
CA LEU A 140 -9.26 11.23 -30.22
C LEU A 140 -10.47 11.41 -31.15
N ARG A 141 -10.68 10.48 -32.08
CA ARG A 141 -11.83 10.49 -32.99
C ARG A 141 -13.15 10.31 -32.25
N TYR A 142 -13.15 9.49 -31.21
CA TYR A 142 -14.32 9.25 -30.38
C TYR A 142 -14.60 10.44 -29.44
N SER A 143 -13.61 10.87 -28.67
CA SER A 143 -13.66 12.07 -27.85
C SER A 143 -12.30 12.73 -27.66
N PRO A 144 -12.07 13.93 -28.24
CA PRO A 144 -10.83 14.65 -28.06
C PRO A 144 -10.50 14.95 -26.59
N ARG A 145 -11.52 15.20 -25.77
CA ARG A 145 -11.37 15.53 -24.34
C ARG A 145 -10.81 14.39 -23.50
N LEU A 146 -11.02 13.15 -23.92
CA LEU A 146 -10.50 11.97 -23.25
C LEU A 146 -9.08 11.63 -23.73
N ALA A 147 -8.80 11.88 -25.02
CA ALA A 147 -7.46 11.68 -25.58
C ALA A 147 -6.43 12.64 -24.97
N ASP A 148 -6.83 13.87 -24.67
CA ASP A 148 -5.97 14.88 -24.04
C ASP A 148 -5.66 14.63 -22.55
N LYS A 149 -6.24 13.58 -21.95
CA LYS A 149 -6.11 13.26 -20.53
C LYS A 149 -5.29 12.01 -20.28
N PHE A 150 -4.74 11.92 -19.07
CA PHE A 150 -3.89 10.80 -18.66
C PHE A 150 -4.75 9.55 -18.43
N ALA A 151 -4.69 8.59 -19.36
CA ALA A 151 -5.27 7.26 -19.23
C ALA A 151 -4.18 6.19 -19.11
N LEU A 152 -4.47 5.13 -18.37
CA LEU A 152 -3.57 3.97 -18.28
C LEU A 152 -3.76 3.10 -19.53
N SER A 153 -2.72 2.96 -20.35
CA SER A 153 -2.72 2.01 -21.47
C SER A 153 -2.42 0.61 -20.97
N ALA A 154 -3.37 -0.30 -21.17
CA ALA A 154 -3.24 -1.72 -20.86
C ALA A 154 -2.75 -2.56 -22.05
N THR A 155 -2.67 -1.98 -23.25
CA THR A 155 -2.16 -2.65 -24.46
C THR A 155 -0.71 -3.08 -24.27
N ASP A 156 -0.41 -4.34 -24.60
CA ASP A 156 0.92 -4.97 -24.45
C ASP A 156 1.51 -4.93 -23.03
N ARG A 157 0.66 -4.73 -22.01
CA ARG A 157 1.04 -4.79 -20.59
C ARG A 157 0.50 -6.06 -19.95
N SER A 158 1.20 -6.54 -18.93
CA SER A 158 0.66 -7.62 -18.09
C SER A 158 -0.45 -7.08 -17.18
N PHE A 159 -1.45 -7.91 -16.87
CA PHE A 159 -2.50 -7.54 -15.91
C PHE A 159 -1.93 -7.10 -14.56
N MET A 160 -0.83 -7.74 -14.12
CA MET A 160 -0.12 -7.36 -12.90
C MET A 160 0.40 -5.93 -12.94
N HIS A 161 0.98 -5.51 -14.07
CA HIS A 161 1.49 -4.14 -14.21
C HIS A 161 0.34 -3.13 -14.17
N VAL A 162 -0.74 -3.39 -14.92
CA VAL A 162 -1.93 -2.55 -14.95
C VAL A 162 -2.55 -2.43 -13.55
N ALA A 163 -2.71 -3.55 -12.84
CA ALA A 163 -3.27 -3.57 -11.50
C ALA A 163 -2.44 -2.73 -10.52
N VAL A 164 -1.11 -2.86 -10.55
CA VAL A 164 -0.21 -2.10 -9.67
C VAL A 164 -0.28 -0.59 -9.96
N GLU A 165 -0.35 -0.18 -11.22
CA GLU A 165 -0.48 1.24 -11.60
C GLU A 165 -1.83 1.82 -11.16
N VAL A 166 -2.92 1.06 -11.30
CA VAL A 166 -4.24 1.47 -10.78
C VAL A 166 -4.23 1.55 -9.26
N MET A 167 -3.65 0.55 -8.58
CA MET A 167 -3.57 0.53 -7.11
C MET A 167 -2.84 1.76 -6.56
N ARG A 168 -1.79 2.24 -7.25
CA ARG A 168 -1.06 3.44 -6.84
C ARG A 168 -1.97 4.68 -6.74
N VAL A 169 -3.04 4.73 -7.53
CA VAL A 169 -3.97 5.86 -7.60
C VAL A 169 -5.23 5.61 -6.77
N ALA A 170 -5.87 4.44 -6.94
CA ALA A 170 -7.16 4.12 -6.34
C ALA A 170 -7.08 3.59 -4.91
N VAL A 171 -6.01 2.88 -4.55
CA VAL A 171 -5.89 2.25 -3.22
C VAL A 171 -4.47 2.43 -2.68
N PRO A 172 -4.03 3.69 -2.44
CA PRO A 172 -2.64 4.00 -2.10
C PRO A 172 -2.17 3.31 -0.82
N GLU A 173 -3.06 3.03 0.13
CA GLU A 173 -2.78 2.28 1.36
C GLU A 173 -2.38 0.83 1.03
N LYS A 174 -3.21 0.12 0.25
CA LYS A 174 -2.97 -1.27 -0.18
C LYS A 174 -1.73 -1.36 -1.09
N TYR A 175 -1.55 -0.41 -2.00
CA TYR A 175 -0.34 -0.28 -2.83
C TYR A 175 0.94 -0.15 -1.98
N THR A 176 0.87 0.67 -0.93
CA THR A 176 2.02 0.91 -0.06
C THR A 176 2.38 -0.34 0.75
N GLN A 177 1.38 -1.08 1.23
CA GLN A 177 1.59 -2.37 1.89
C GLN A 177 2.23 -3.40 0.95
N LEU A 178 1.71 -3.51 -0.28
CA LEU A 178 2.28 -4.37 -1.32
C LEU A 178 3.74 -3.99 -1.63
N SER A 179 4.02 -2.70 -1.80
CA SER A 179 5.36 -2.18 -2.11
C SER A 179 6.37 -2.50 -1.00
N ARG A 180 5.97 -2.33 0.27
CA ARG A 180 6.78 -2.73 1.43
C ARG A 180 7.05 -4.23 1.44
N ARG A 181 6.02 -5.05 1.21
CA ARG A 181 6.15 -6.52 1.17
C ARG A 181 7.06 -6.99 0.03
N LEU A 182 6.98 -6.35 -1.14
CA LEU A 182 7.88 -6.64 -2.27
C LEU A 182 9.31 -6.20 -1.99
N ALA A 183 9.51 -5.05 -1.34
CA ALA A 183 10.83 -4.61 -0.90
C ALA A 183 11.45 -5.61 0.10
N LEU A 184 10.66 -6.13 1.03
CA LEU A 184 11.05 -7.19 1.96
C LEU A 184 11.40 -8.50 1.25
N ILE A 185 10.56 -8.97 0.32
CA ILE A 185 10.86 -10.20 -0.43
C ILE A 185 12.15 -10.03 -1.24
N ARG A 186 12.38 -8.85 -1.84
CA ARG A 186 13.63 -8.53 -2.54
C ARG A 186 14.82 -8.45 -1.59
N SER A 187 14.65 -7.93 -0.36
CA SER A 187 15.73 -7.91 0.63
C SER A 187 16.09 -9.33 1.09
N ILE A 188 15.11 -10.23 1.18
CA ILE A 188 15.31 -11.65 1.53
C ILE A 188 15.90 -12.47 0.37
N GLN A 189 15.45 -12.25 -0.87
CA GLN A 189 15.88 -13.01 -2.05
C GLN A 189 17.14 -12.46 -2.71
N GLY A 190 17.48 -11.19 -2.46
CA GLY A 190 18.73 -10.60 -2.90
C GLY A 190 19.92 -11.24 -2.21
N LYS A 191 21.07 -11.28 -2.90
CA LYS A 191 22.35 -11.54 -2.24
C LYS A 191 22.60 -10.41 -1.24
N VAL A 192 22.33 -10.63 0.04
CA VAL A 192 22.56 -9.64 1.09
C VAL A 192 24.07 -9.42 1.22
N GLU A 193 24.55 -8.34 0.63
CA GLU A 193 25.94 -7.94 0.73
C GLU A 193 26.09 -6.97 1.90
N LYS A 194 26.77 -7.40 2.97
CA LYS A 194 27.06 -6.54 4.10
C LYS A 194 28.00 -5.41 3.66
N ARG A 195 27.46 -4.21 3.51
CA ARG A 195 28.24 -2.98 3.27
C ARG A 195 28.49 -2.28 4.59
N GLN A 196 29.70 -1.72 4.76
CA GLN A 196 29.96 -0.81 5.87
C GLN A 196 29.17 0.48 5.63
N ILE A 197 28.22 0.78 6.52
CA ILE A 197 27.36 1.97 6.43
C ILE A 197 28.21 3.25 6.29
N ALA A 198 29.35 3.32 6.99
CA ALA A 198 30.29 4.44 6.93
C ALA A 198 30.89 4.72 5.53
N LYS A 199 30.83 3.75 4.61
CA LYS A 199 31.35 3.88 3.23
C LYS A 199 30.28 4.27 2.22
N LEU A 200 29.02 4.36 2.63
CA LEU A 200 27.94 4.79 1.75
C LEU A 200 27.87 6.32 1.72
N ALA A 201 27.82 6.89 0.53
CA ALA A 201 27.56 8.32 0.37
C ALA A 201 26.13 8.63 0.85
N LYS A 202 25.97 9.56 1.79
CA LYS A 202 24.65 10.07 2.16
C LYS A 202 24.06 10.83 0.96
N TRP A 203 22.77 10.66 0.72
CA TRP A 203 22.06 11.47 -0.25
C TRP A 203 22.18 12.97 0.11
N PRO A 204 22.31 13.88 -0.86
CA PRO A 204 22.35 15.31 -0.58
C PRO A 204 21.09 15.77 0.14
N VAL A 205 21.26 16.73 1.05
CA VAL A 205 20.12 17.38 1.73
C VAL A 205 19.31 18.14 0.68
N LEU A 206 18.01 17.91 0.64
CA LEU A 206 17.13 18.63 -0.28
C LEU A 206 17.01 20.10 0.15
N ARG A 207 16.89 21.00 -0.84
CA ARG A 207 16.90 22.44 -0.57
C ARG A 207 15.68 22.92 0.19
N GLU A 208 14.56 22.18 0.21
CA GLU A 208 13.37 22.61 0.95
C GLU A 208 13.57 22.46 2.46
N PRO A 209 13.36 23.53 3.25
CA PRO A 209 13.50 23.47 4.70
C PRO A 209 12.34 22.68 5.35
N LEU A 210 12.59 22.15 6.54
CA LEU A 210 11.55 21.54 7.39
C LEU A 210 10.68 22.64 8.03
N LYS A 211 9.38 22.35 8.19
CA LYS A 211 8.45 23.25 8.89
C LYS A 211 8.77 23.33 10.38
N GLN A 212 8.41 24.43 11.04
CA GLN A 212 8.64 24.59 12.48
C GLN A 212 7.99 23.48 13.32
N SER A 213 6.78 23.05 12.97
CA SER A 213 6.07 21.93 13.62
C SER A 213 6.85 20.62 13.51
N GLN A 214 7.44 20.35 12.35
CA GLN A 214 8.27 19.18 12.10
C GLN A 214 9.54 19.20 12.94
N LEU A 215 10.22 20.35 13.02
CA LEU A 215 11.41 20.51 13.84
C LEU A 215 11.13 20.22 15.33
N GLN A 216 10.00 20.68 15.88
CA GLN A 216 9.66 20.39 17.28
C GLN A 216 9.43 18.90 17.52
N ARG A 217 8.73 18.21 16.61
CA ARG A 217 8.46 16.78 16.71
C ARG A 217 9.74 15.95 16.58
N ILE A 218 10.61 16.29 15.62
CA ILE A 218 11.94 15.69 15.47
C ILE A 218 12.78 15.88 16.75
N ARG A 219 12.69 17.04 17.39
CA ARG A 219 13.38 17.30 18.66
C ARG A 219 12.91 16.37 19.78
N LEU A 220 11.61 16.13 19.88
CA LEU A 220 11.03 15.20 20.86
C LEU A 220 11.48 13.76 20.59
N ILE A 221 11.32 13.30 19.35
CA ILE A 221 11.77 11.96 18.89
C ILE A 221 13.24 11.73 19.26
N ARG A 222 14.11 12.67 18.91
CA ARG A 222 15.55 12.59 19.21
C ARG A 222 15.81 12.46 20.70
N ASN A 223 15.14 13.25 21.54
CA ASN A 223 15.38 13.24 22.97
C ASN A 223 14.91 11.92 23.61
N VAL A 224 13.79 11.37 23.15
CA VAL A 224 13.28 10.07 23.62
C VAL A 224 14.25 8.94 23.26
N LEU A 225 14.78 8.96 22.03
CA LEU A 225 15.63 7.89 21.52
C LEU A 225 17.13 8.10 21.76
N ALA A 226 17.54 9.17 22.45
CA ALA A 226 18.95 9.56 22.57
C ALA A 226 19.86 8.48 23.18
N GLU A 227 19.32 7.63 24.06
CA GLU A 227 20.06 6.54 24.70
C GLU A 227 20.41 5.40 23.73
N VAL A 228 19.50 5.09 22.80
CA VAL A 228 19.59 3.93 21.88
C VAL A 228 20.00 4.34 20.47
N PHE A 229 19.76 5.59 20.10
CA PHE A 229 20.04 6.16 18.79
C PHE A 229 20.67 7.56 18.93
N PRO A 230 21.93 7.63 19.41
CA PRO A 230 22.59 8.89 19.68
C PRO A 230 22.94 9.65 18.39
N GLY A 231 22.77 10.97 18.40
CA GLY A 231 23.12 11.86 17.29
C GLY A 231 23.03 13.34 17.64
N SER A 232 23.70 14.18 16.84
CA SER A 232 23.58 15.64 16.97
C SER A 232 22.23 16.14 16.45
N TRP A 233 21.82 17.33 16.87
CA TRP A 233 20.59 17.96 16.36
C TRP A 233 20.66 18.16 14.84
N GLU A 234 21.82 18.61 14.35
CA GLU A 234 22.07 18.87 12.93
C GLU A 234 21.99 17.60 12.10
N SER A 235 22.51 16.47 12.62
CA SER A 235 22.39 15.18 11.92
C SER A 235 20.93 14.74 11.84
N ALA A 236 20.17 14.85 12.94
CA ALA A 236 18.76 14.46 12.96
C ALA A 236 17.94 15.28 11.96
N VAL A 237 18.09 16.61 11.97
CA VAL A 237 17.43 17.50 11.01
C VAL A 237 17.82 17.14 9.58
N ALA A 238 19.12 16.94 9.31
CA ALA A 238 19.59 16.61 7.98
C ALA A 238 19.06 15.24 7.50
N ASP A 239 18.91 14.26 8.38
CA ASP A 239 18.42 12.93 8.01
C ASP A 239 16.95 13.02 7.54
N PHE A 240 16.07 13.73 8.25
CA PHE A 240 14.69 13.99 7.80
C PHE A 240 14.59 14.94 6.59
N GLN A 241 15.51 15.88 6.45
CA GLN A 241 15.51 16.82 5.32
C GLN A 241 15.95 16.15 4.01
N ARG A 242 16.61 14.97 4.07
CA ARG A 242 16.92 14.17 2.89
C ARG A 242 15.69 13.44 2.33
N ASP A 243 14.65 13.23 3.14
CA ASP A 243 13.42 12.59 2.69
C ASP A 243 12.65 13.50 1.73
N HIS A 244 11.97 12.88 0.76
CA HIS A 244 11.16 13.58 -0.23
C HIS A 244 10.10 14.46 0.47
N PRO A 245 9.89 15.72 0.05
CA PRO A 245 9.00 16.67 0.74
C PRO A 245 7.62 16.11 1.05
N ASP A 246 7.01 15.42 0.09
CA ASP A 246 5.66 14.86 0.20
C ASP A 246 5.55 13.71 1.23
N PHE A 247 6.67 13.08 1.59
CA PHE A 247 6.69 11.94 2.51
C PHE A 247 7.27 12.27 3.90
N ARG A 248 7.93 13.43 4.09
CA ARG A 248 8.53 13.83 5.39
C ARG A 248 7.55 13.73 6.56
N GLU A 249 6.32 14.18 6.34
CA GLU A 249 5.28 14.19 7.36
C GLU A 249 4.89 12.76 7.80
N ARG A 250 4.87 11.83 6.84
CA ARG A 250 4.63 10.43 7.10
C ARG A 250 5.81 9.79 7.85
N GLU A 251 7.03 10.08 7.44
CA GLU A 251 8.23 9.57 8.11
C GLU A 251 8.29 10.05 9.56
N ILE A 252 8.08 11.34 9.83
CA ILE A 252 8.04 11.89 11.19
C ILE A 252 6.99 11.15 12.03
N ARG A 253 5.79 10.90 11.50
CA ARG A 253 4.74 10.12 12.22
C ARG A 253 5.18 8.70 12.55
N ILE A 254 5.91 8.01 11.67
CA ILE A 254 6.44 6.68 11.95
C ILE A 254 7.42 6.74 13.13
N TRP A 255 8.36 7.69 13.09
CA TRP A 255 9.33 7.88 14.16
C TRP A 255 8.69 8.30 15.49
N GLU A 256 7.62 9.07 15.47
CA GLU A 256 6.83 9.37 16.68
C GLU A 256 6.19 8.13 17.27
N ARG A 257 5.66 7.23 16.45
CA ARG A 257 5.09 5.97 16.93
C ARG A 257 6.15 5.07 17.53
N ILE A 258 7.31 4.95 16.88
CA ILE A 258 8.47 4.23 17.45
C ILE A 258 8.82 4.84 18.80
N SER A 259 8.94 6.17 18.88
CA SER A 259 9.30 6.89 20.10
C SER A 259 8.25 6.71 21.20
N GLY A 260 6.97 6.79 20.88
CA GLY A 260 5.86 6.63 21.81
C GLY A 260 5.81 5.22 22.39
N ALA A 261 5.86 4.20 21.54
CA ALA A 261 5.88 2.80 21.97
C ALA A 261 7.14 2.50 22.80
N TYR A 262 8.31 2.95 22.36
CA TYR A 262 9.56 2.80 23.09
C TYR A 262 9.49 3.41 24.50
N LEU A 263 9.02 4.66 24.60
CA LEU A 263 8.90 5.38 25.87
C LEU A 263 7.89 4.71 26.80
N SER A 264 6.72 4.34 26.27
CA SER A 264 5.67 3.60 26.97
C SER A 264 6.21 2.30 27.58
N THR A 265 6.95 1.51 26.81
CA THR A 265 7.56 0.27 27.29
C THR A 265 8.64 0.53 28.34
N CYS A 266 9.54 1.50 28.13
CA CYS A 266 10.58 1.83 29.11
C CYS A 266 10.03 2.37 30.43
N ASN A 267 8.84 3.00 30.41
CA ASN A 267 8.17 3.46 31.61
C ASN A 267 7.42 2.33 32.34
N LYS A 268 6.92 1.34 31.60
CA LYS A 268 6.20 0.17 32.16
C LYS A 268 7.14 -0.89 32.73
N PHE A 269 8.30 -1.07 32.12
CA PHE A 269 9.24 -2.14 32.45
C PHE A 269 10.62 -1.59 32.79
N SER A 270 11.23 -2.12 33.84
CA SER A 270 12.62 -1.80 34.22
C SER A 270 13.59 -2.54 33.30
N LEU A 271 13.93 -1.93 32.16
CA LEU A 271 14.80 -2.54 31.14
C LEU A 271 16.28 -2.17 31.31
N THR A 272 17.16 -3.13 31.01
CA THR A 272 18.60 -2.91 30.86
C THR A 272 18.91 -2.12 29.56
N PRO A 273 20.10 -1.49 29.46
CA PRO A 273 20.50 -0.77 28.24
C PRO A 273 20.47 -1.64 26.97
N GLU A 274 20.83 -2.92 27.09
CA GLU A 274 20.80 -3.91 26.00
C GLU A 274 19.36 -4.21 25.56
N GLU A 275 18.45 -4.42 26.50
CA GLU A 275 17.03 -4.67 26.20
C GLU A 275 16.38 -3.44 25.56
N LYS A 276 16.68 -2.24 26.04
CA LYS A 276 16.22 -0.99 25.40
C LYS A 276 16.66 -0.90 23.94
N LYS A 277 17.92 -1.23 23.64
CA LYS A 277 18.41 -1.27 22.25
C LYS A 277 17.66 -2.30 21.43
N GLU A 278 17.34 -3.45 22.00
CA GLU A 278 16.56 -4.48 21.30
C GLU A 278 15.11 -4.03 21.06
N VAL A 279 14.44 -3.38 22.04
CA VAL A 279 13.11 -2.77 21.82
C VAL A 279 13.15 -1.82 20.62
N PHE A 280 14.11 -0.88 20.62
CA PHE A 280 14.23 0.09 19.52
C PHE A 280 14.45 -0.60 18.17
N LYS A 281 15.36 -1.58 18.11
CA LYS A 281 15.67 -2.33 16.90
C LYS A 281 14.44 -3.07 16.36
N GLN A 282 13.66 -3.69 17.24
CA GLN A 282 12.45 -4.44 16.84
C GLN A 282 11.33 -3.49 16.38
N LEU A 283 11.12 -2.35 17.05
CA LEU A 283 10.18 -1.33 16.61
C LEU A 283 10.57 -0.71 15.26
N LEU A 284 11.88 -0.47 15.07
CA LEU A 284 12.42 -0.01 13.80
C LEU A 284 12.19 -1.05 12.69
N GLY A 285 12.48 -2.32 12.94
CA GLY A 285 12.19 -3.43 12.02
C GLY A 285 10.70 -3.52 11.67
N ALA A 286 9.82 -3.46 12.68
CA ALA A 286 8.38 -3.47 12.51
C ALA A 286 7.89 -2.32 11.61
N SER A 287 8.51 -1.13 11.69
CA SER A 287 8.20 -0.01 10.80
C SER A 287 8.45 -0.29 9.31
N PHE A 288 9.37 -1.21 9.00
CA PHE A 288 9.66 -1.71 7.65
C PHE A 288 8.84 -2.96 7.27
N GLY A 289 8.00 -3.47 8.18
CA GLY A 289 7.31 -4.76 8.01
C GLY A 289 8.23 -5.97 8.24
N GLU A 290 9.40 -5.76 8.83
CA GLU A 290 10.36 -6.79 9.23
C GLU A 290 10.16 -7.14 10.70
N VAL A 291 9.24 -8.07 10.98
CA VAL A 291 9.13 -8.69 12.32
C VAL A 291 9.59 -10.14 12.21
N ASP A 292 10.61 -10.51 12.99
CA ASP A 292 11.08 -11.90 13.03
C ASP A 292 10.02 -12.78 13.71
N ALA A 293 9.23 -13.48 12.91
CA ALA A 293 8.17 -14.37 13.38
C ALA A 293 8.70 -15.53 14.25
N SER A 294 9.97 -15.90 14.12
CA SER A 294 10.60 -16.91 14.99
C SER A 294 10.94 -16.38 16.39
N PHE A 295 11.00 -15.06 16.54
CA PHE A 295 11.28 -14.35 17.79
C PHE A 295 10.02 -14.09 18.62
N VAL A 296 8.88 -13.77 17.99
CA VAL A 296 7.60 -13.45 18.68
C VAL A 296 7.08 -14.62 19.53
N ALA A 297 7.25 -15.87 19.08
CA ALA A 297 6.80 -17.06 19.82
C ALA A 297 7.55 -17.31 21.14
N LYS A 298 8.69 -16.63 21.36
CA LYS A 298 9.50 -16.69 22.58
C LYS A 298 9.83 -15.30 23.12
N ALA A 299 9.14 -14.27 22.64
CA ALA A 299 9.45 -12.90 22.98
C ALA A 299 9.09 -12.61 24.44
N PRO A 300 9.94 -11.89 25.18
CA PRO A 300 9.62 -11.44 26.52
C PRO A 300 8.44 -10.46 26.51
N GLU A 301 7.70 -10.41 27.61
CA GLU A 301 6.45 -9.63 27.73
C GLU A 301 6.62 -8.15 27.37
N TRP A 302 7.75 -7.53 27.75
CA TRP A 302 8.04 -6.14 27.43
C TRP A 302 8.14 -5.88 25.93
N LEU A 303 8.61 -6.86 25.15
CA LEU A 303 8.74 -6.72 23.70
C LEU A 303 7.39 -6.87 23.01
N VAL A 304 6.62 -7.87 23.44
CA VAL A 304 5.25 -8.07 22.94
C VAL A 304 4.41 -6.82 23.22
N SER A 305 4.53 -6.25 24.43
CA SER A 305 3.86 -5.00 24.79
C SER A 305 4.27 -3.83 23.88
N ALA A 306 5.55 -3.68 23.57
CA ALA A 306 6.05 -2.64 22.68
C ALA A 306 5.48 -2.75 21.25
N LEU A 307 5.48 -3.96 20.68
CA LEU A 307 4.98 -4.20 19.33
C LEU A 307 3.47 -3.99 19.23
N VAL A 308 2.71 -4.46 20.23
CA VAL A 308 1.25 -4.24 20.29
C VAL A 308 0.92 -2.75 20.43
N ASP A 309 1.66 -2.00 21.24
CA ASP A 309 1.46 -0.55 21.38
C ASP A 309 1.77 0.19 20.07
N PHE A 310 2.85 -0.21 19.39
CA PHE A 310 3.20 0.31 18.07
C PHE A 310 2.12 0.03 17.01
N ASP A 311 1.56 -1.17 16.98
CA ASP A 311 0.48 -1.56 16.07
C ASP A 311 -0.85 -0.87 16.38
N LYS A 312 -1.19 -0.67 17.66
CA LYS A 312 -2.37 0.12 18.05
C LYS A 312 -2.26 1.58 17.61
N LEU A 313 -1.07 2.16 17.72
CA LEU A 313 -0.78 3.51 17.21
C LEU A 313 -0.76 3.58 15.68
N LEU A 314 -0.59 2.45 14.99
CA LEU A 314 -0.78 2.33 13.54
C LEU A 314 -2.26 2.35 13.14
N LEU A 315 -3.13 1.70 13.92
CA LEU A 315 -4.57 1.57 13.65
C LEU A 315 -5.39 2.82 14.03
N ASN A 316 -5.09 3.50 15.14
CA ASN A 316 -5.85 4.69 15.56
C ASN A 316 -5.59 5.94 14.70
N ALA A 317 -4.60 5.90 13.81
CA ALA A 317 -4.23 7.04 12.98
C ALA A 317 -5.00 7.13 11.65
N SER A 318 -5.79 6.11 11.30
CA SER A 318 -6.71 6.16 10.16
C SER A 318 -8.03 6.87 10.49
N GLU A 319 -8.30 7.19 11.76
CA GLU A 319 -9.60 7.76 12.19
C GLU A 319 -9.62 9.30 12.33
N VAL A 320 -8.51 10.04 12.13
CA VAL A 320 -8.46 11.48 12.45
C VAL A 320 -7.92 12.36 11.30
N ALA A 321 -8.06 11.92 10.06
CA ALA A 321 -7.59 12.70 8.89
C ALA A 321 -8.71 13.45 8.14
N GLU A 322 -9.95 13.42 8.62
CA GLU A 322 -11.06 14.21 8.07
C GLU A 322 -11.64 15.10 9.16
N ASP A 323 -11.02 16.26 9.35
CA ASP A 323 -11.67 17.50 9.81
C ASP A 323 -10.59 18.59 9.91
N SER A 324 -10.30 19.26 8.78
CA SER A 324 -9.81 20.64 8.72
C SER A 324 -9.92 21.22 7.31
#